data_AF-Q9X1C6-F1
#
_entry.id   AF-Q9X1C6-F1
#
_cell.length_a   1.000
_cell.length_b   1.000
_cell.length_c   1.000
_cell.angle_alpha   90.00
_cell.angle_beta   90.00
_cell.angle_gamma   90.00
#
_symmetry.space_group_name_H-M   'P 1'
#
loop_
_entity.id
_entity.type
_entity.pdbx_description
1 polymer ?
#
loop_
_entity_poly.entity_id
_entity_poly.type
_entity_poly.pdbx_seq_one_letter_code
_entity_poly.pdbx_strand_id
1 'polypeptide(L)'
;MILCLNLVISFLVNRDVSQIVIAIMTYPLGLVVPLKKKKLRFEGVGKPQKVERINLMKRSFKEAIFFGQDEDKKRSILRLSEDVEKGKVPPERLISASKRLMKNSGVDVGLYTTESIERVEKSFEKEEEILLNIENLDDKSEELYERVWDYLEADFVSGKLKEYYRFLLLDRLKLLGKDERYFIMKYRVERNLEVLWEGLKQTRSPLIYRTLLFELLKRRNYPELRQLKLFFSKSEKDKDSGTSQS
;
A
#
# COMPACT_ATOMS: atom_id res chain seq x y z
N MET A 1 -16.47 41.63 -2.85
CA MET A 1 -15.23 41.16 -2.17
C MET A 1 -15.31 41.20 -0.65
N ILE A 2 -15.83 42.26 -0.02
CA ILE A 2 -15.89 42.39 1.46
C ILE A 2 -16.74 41.29 2.13
N LEU A 3 -17.80 40.83 1.46
CA LEU A 3 -18.66 39.73 1.93
C LEU A 3 -17.91 38.40 2.04
N CYS A 4 -17.19 38.03 0.97
CA CYS A 4 -16.42 36.79 0.93
C CYS A 4 -15.32 36.79 1.99
N LEU A 5 -14.67 37.95 2.22
CA LEU A 5 -13.62 38.07 3.23
C LEU A 5 -14.18 37.88 4.65
N ASN A 6 -15.31 38.52 4.97
CA ASN A 6 -15.96 38.37 6.27
C ASN A 6 -16.47 36.95 6.52
N LEU A 7 -16.93 36.27 5.46
CA LEU A 7 -17.46 34.92 5.55
C LEU A 7 -16.34 33.89 5.78
N VAL A 8 -15.17 34.10 5.15
CA VAL A 8 -13.96 33.31 5.41
C VAL A 8 -13.45 33.53 6.83
N ILE A 9 -13.40 34.77 7.32
CA ILE A 9 -12.98 35.08 8.70
C ILE A 9 -13.92 34.44 9.71
N SER A 10 -15.24 34.54 9.49
CA SER A 10 -16.25 33.97 10.38
C SER A 10 -16.19 32.44 10.43
N PHE A 11 -15.94 31.78 9.29
CA PHE A 11 -15.71 30.34 9.23
C PHE A 11 -14.45 29.91 10.00
N LEU A 12 -13.38 30.68 9.89
CA LEU A 12 -12.11 30.42 10.57
C LEU A 12 -12.23 30.50 12.11
N VAL A 13 -13.06 31.42 12.62
CA VAL A 13 -13.20 31.64 14.06
C VAL A 13 -14.14 30.63 14.72
N ASN A 14 -15.28 30.30 14.09
CA ASN A 14 -16.30 29.49 14.75
C ASN A 14 -16.38 28.03 14.27
N ARG A 15 -15.79 27.69 13.11
CA ARG A 15 -15.81 26.33 12.52
C ARG A 15 -17.20 25.67 12.41
N ASP A 16 -18.27 26.46 12.41
CA ASP A 16 -19.65 25.98 12.31
C ASP A 16 -20.31 26.48 11.01
N VAL A 17 -20.70 25.53 10.16
CA VAL A 17 -21.32 25.79 8.83
C VAL A 17 -22.70 26.46 8.98
N SER A 18 -23.39 26.19 10.08
CA SER A 18 -24.72 26.73 10.38
C SER A 18 -24.73 28.26 10.52
N GLN A 19 -23.66 28.86 11.05
CA GLN A 19 -23.56 30.32 11.19
C GLN A 19 -23.27 31.03 9.86
N ILE A 20 -22.60 30.36 8.92
CA ILE A 20 -22.38 30.88 7.57
C ILE A 20 -23.70 31.04 6.82
N VAL A 21 -24.60 30.06 6.94
CA VAL A 21 -25.91 30.09 6.28
C VAL A 21 -26.76 31.24 6.81
N ILE A 22 -26.74 31.46 8.13
CA ILE A 22 -27.43 32.58 8.77
C ILE A 22 -26.85 33.93 8.32
N ALA A 23 -25.52 34.03 8.19
CA ALA A 23 -24.83 35.23 7.72
C ALA A 23 -25.11 35.57 6.25
N ILE A 24 -25.28 34.57 5.39
CA ILE A 24 -25.71 34.76 3.99
C ILE A 24 -27.14 35.29 3.94
N MET A 25 -28.04 34.70 4.74
CA MET A 25 -29.46 35.05 4.79
C MET A 25 -29.72 36.46 5.36
N THR A 26 -28.88 36.95 6.27
CA THR A 26 -29.03 38.26 6.91
C THR A 26 -28.26 39.38 6.22
N TYR A 27 -27.53 39.06 5.15
CA TYR A 27 -26.70 40.03 4.42
C TYR A 27 -27.44 41.26 3.84
N PRO A 28 -28.70 41.16 3.34
CA PRO A 28 -29.37 42.35 2.81
C PRO A 28 -29.84 43.33 3.89
N LEU A 29 -29.78 42.99 5.18
CA LEU A 29 -30.31 43.81 6.28
C LEU A 29 -29.23 44.52 7.13
N GLY A 30 -27.96 44.50 6.69
CA GLY A 30 -26.88 45.13 7.44
C GLY A 30 -26.46 44.28 8.64
N LEU A 31 -25.22 43.77 8.57
CA LEU A 31 -24.53 42.93 9.55
C LEU A 31 -24.81 43.32 11.02
N VAL A 32 -25.77 42.65 11.64
CA VAL A 32 -25.83 42.48 13.10
C VAL A 32 -25.83 40.99 13.37
N VAL A 33 -24.63 40.40 13.37
CA VAL A 33 -24.45 39.04 13.89
C VAL A 33 -24.21 39.18 15.38
N PRO A 34 -25.15 38.77 16.26
CA PRO A 34 -24.92 38.81 17.68
C PRO A 34 -23.83 37.78 18.02
N LEU A 35 -22.66 38.26 18.44
CA LEU A 35 -21.58 37.46 19.04
C LEU A 35 -22.03 36.93 20.41
N LYS A 36 -22.99 36.00 20.42
CA LYS A 36 -23.28 35.21 21.63
C LYS A 36 -22.17 34.17 21.75
N LYS A 37 -21.23 34.42 22.66
CA LYS A 37 -20.35 33.38 23.22
C LYS A 37 -21.24 32.27 23.77
N LYS A 38 -21.41 31.19 23.01
CA LYS A 38 -21.96 29.94 23.54
C LYS A 38 -20.95 29.43 24.57
N LYS A 39 -21.21 29.66 25.86
CA LYS A 39 -20.63 28.82 26.91
C LYS A 39 -21.17 27.41 26.62
N LEU A 40 -20.30 26.53 26.13
CA LEU A 40 -20.57 25.10 26.10
C LEU A 40 -20.85 24.66 27.53
N ARG A 41 -22.13 24.54 27.90
CA ARG A 41 -22.54 23.80 29.08
C ARG A 41 -22.25 22.34 28.79
N PHE A 42 -21.13 21.84 29.28
CA PHE A 42 -20.92 20.41 29.45
C PHE A 42 -21.73 19.96 30.68
N GLU A 43 -23.06 19.92 30.54
CA GLU A 43 -23.93 19.18 31.44
C GLU A 43 -24.21 17.83 30.77
N GLY A 44 -23.75 16.74 31.39
CA GLY A 44 -24.24 15.39 31.08
C GLY A 44 -23.29 14.42 30.36
N VAL A 45 -21.96 14.54 30.48
CA VAL A 45 -21.09 13.39 30.19
C VAL A 45 -20.85 12.65 31.49
N GLY A 46 -21.38 11.42 31.57
CA GLY A 46 -21.18 10.51 32.70
C GLY A 46 -19.72 10.44 33.13
N LYS A 47 -19.51 10.19 34.42
CA LYS A 47 -18.21 10.01 35.09
C LYS A 47 -17.16 9.51 34.09
N PRO A 48 -15.99 10.18 33.94
CA PRO A 48 -14.96 9.67 33.06
C PRO A 48 -14.59 8.28 33.56
N GLN A 49 -15.00 7.24 32.81
CA GLN A 49 -14.37 5.94 32.90
C GLN A 49 -12.88 6.22 32.75
N LYS A 50 -12.07 5.61 33.63
CA LYS A 50 -10.62 5.64 33.53
C LYS A 50 -10.25 5.23 32.10
N VAL A 51 -10.02 6.20 31.24
CA VAL A 51 -9.37 5.99 29.97
C VAL A 51 -7.97 5.56 30.39
N GLU A 52 -7.71 4.26 30.30
CA GLU A 52 -6.35 3.73 30.32
C GLU A 52 -5.52 4.67 29.45
N ARG A 53 -4.44 5.22 30.02
CA ARG A 53 -3.52 6.09 29.31
C ARG A 53 -2.98 5.30 28.13
N ILE A 54 -3.63 5.40 26.97
CA ILE A 54 -3.03 5.03 25.71
C ILE A 54 -1.85 5.99 25.59
N ASN A 55 -0.64 5.43 25.70
CA ASN A 55 0.62 6.13 25.52
C ASN A 55 0.63 6.79 24.12
N LEU A 56 0.16 8.03 24.04
CA LEU A 56 0.17 8.87 22.84
C LEU A 56 1.59 9.41 22.50
N MET A 57 2.64 8.90 23.15
CA MET A 57 4.05 9.15 22.80
C MET A 57 4.59 8.18 21.72
N LYS A 58 3.74 7.60 20.87
CA LYS A 58 4.25 7.05 19.60
C LYS A 58 4.30 8.19 18.58
N ARG A 59 5.41 8.95 18.56
CA ARG A 59 5.78 9.73 17.37
C ARG A 59 5.63 8.83 16.16
N SER A 60 5.02 9.33 15.09
CA SER A 60 4.87 8.57 13.85
C SER A 60 6.25 8.08 13.41
N PHE A 61 6.36 6.85 12.89
CA PHE A 61 7.64 6.29 12.42
C PHE A 61 8.39 7.26 11.47
N LYS A 62 7.64 7.97 10.62
CA LYS A 62 8.21 9.02 9.77
C LYS A 62 8.76 10.19 10.59
N GLU A 63 8.06 10.64 11.62
CA GLU A 63 8.54 11.72 12.48
C GLU A 63 9.78 11.29 13.26
N ALA A 64 9.84 10.05 13.74
CA ALA A 64 10.98 9.51 14.47
C ALA A 64 12.24 9.40 13.59
N ILE A 65 12.10 8.96 12.33
CA ILE A 65 13.23 8.91 11.39
C ILE A 65 13.67 10.30 10.94
N PHE A 66 12.73 11.23 10.74
CA PHE A 66 13.03 12.53 10.14
C PHE A 66 13.50 13.57 11.16
N PHE A 67 12.91 13.56 12.36
CA PHE A 67 13.07 14.62 13.37
C PHE A 67 13.37 14.06 14.77
N GLY A 68 13.42 12.73 14.93
CA GLY A 68 13.72 12.09 16.20
C GLY A 68 15.19 12.25 16.59
N GLN A 69 15.47 12.05 17.88
CA GLN A 69 16.84 11.93 18.38
C GLN A 69 17.46 10.61 17.91
N ASP A 70 18.78 10.48 18.02
CA ASP A 70 19.49 9.28 17.54
C ASP A 70 18.98 7.98 18.18
N GLU A 71 18.62 8.00 19.47
CA GLU A 71 17.96 6.87 20.14
C GLU A 71 16.58 6.52 19.57
N ASP A 72 15.78 7.53 19.20
CA ASP A 72 14.48 7.30 18.55
C ASP A 72 14.67 6.69 17.15
N LYS A 73 15.68 7.15 16.41
CA LYS A 73 16.01 6.63 15.08
C LYS A 73 16.45 5.17 15.15
N LYS A 74 17.36 4.83 16.09
CA LYS A 74 17.81 3.45 16.34
C LYS A 74 16.64 2.51 16.68
N ARG A 75 15.79 2.92 17.63
CA ARG A 75 14.62 2.11 18.03
C ARG A 75 13.64 1.94 16.88
N SER A 76 13.48 2.98 16.05
CA SER A 76 12.56 2.95 14.92
C SER A 76 13.06 2.03 13.80
N ILE A 77 14.36 2.05 13.49
CA ILE A 77 14.91 1.18 12.44
C ILE A 77 14.90 -0.29 12.85
N LEU A 78 15.22 -0.60 14.11
CA LEU A 78 15.13 -1.96 14.65
C LEU A 78 13.71 -2.52 14.62
N ARG A 79 12.72 -1.73 15.07
CA ARG A 79 11.30 -2.13 15.00
C ARG A 79 10.84 -2.34 13.57
N LEU A 80 11.29 -1.50 12.65
CA LEU A 80 10.97 -1.65 11.24
C LEU A 80 11.55 -2.94 10.67
N SER A 81 12.81 -3.29 10.99
CA SER A 81 13.36 -4.58 10.57
C SER A 81 12.55 -5.75 11.12
N GLU A 82 12.12 -5.72 12.38
CA GLU A 82 11.28 -6.77 12.95
C GLU A 82 9.89 -6.87 12.29
N ASP A 83 9.31 -5.73 11.90
CA ASP A 83 8.04 -5.70 11.21
C ASP A 83 8.17 -6.20 9.75
N VAL A 84 9.32 -5.99 9.12
CA VAL A 84 9.66 -6.55 7.80
C VAL A 84 9.86 -8.07 7.88
N GLU A 85 10.62 -8.57 8.87
CA GLU A 85 10.78 -10.01 9.11
C GLU A 85 9.46 -10.74 9.32
N LYS A 86 8.49 -10.07 9.96
CA LYS A 86 7.15 -10.61 10.22
C LYS A 86 6.21 -10.45 9.02
N GLY A 87 6.68 -9.94 7.89
CA GLY A 87 5.86 -9.69 6.69
C GLY A 87 4.79 -8.61 6.87
N LYS A 88 4.86 -7.79 7.93
CA LYS A 88 3.85 -6.74 8.20
C LYS A 88 4.08 -5.49 7.35
N VAL A 89 5.33 -5.29 6.92
CA VAL A 89 5.76 -4.09 6.21
C VAL A 89 6.64 -4.51 5.04
N PRO A 90 6.46 -3.92 3.85
CA PRO A 90 7.28 -4.24 2.68
C PRO A 90 8.76 -3.82 2.89
N PRO A 91 9.73 -4.62 2.43
CA PRO A 91 11.16 -4.37 2.67
C PRO A 91 11.67 -3.06 2.03
N GLU A 92 11.00 -2.55 0.99
CA GLU A 92 11.30 -1.25 0.35
C GLU A 92 11.32 -0.10 1.36
N ARG A 93 10.44 -0.16 2.38
CA ARG A 93 10.35 0.88 3.41
C ARG A 93 11.59 0.88 4.30
N LEU A 94 12.15 -0.30 4.58
CA LEU A 94 13.39 -0.43 5.33
C LEU A 94 14.54 0.14 4.53
N ILE A 95 14.72 -0.27 3.27
CA ILE A 95 15.81 0.26 2.43
C ILE A 95 15.70 1.78 2.24
N SER A 96 14.49 2.30 2.04
CA SER A 96 14.25 3.75 1.95
C SER A 96 14.62 4.50 3.24
N ALA A 97 14.24 3.94 4.39
CA ALA A 97 14.60 4.47 5.70
C ALA A 97 16.11 4.41 5.94
N SER A 98 16.74 3.28 5.62
CA SER A 98 18.17 3.03 5.80
C SER A 98 19.02 3.96 4.95
N LYS A 99 18.74 4.09 3.65
CA LYS A 99 19.42 5.03 2.73
C LYS A 99 19.39 6.46 3.30
N ARG A 100 18.28 6.85 3.92
CA ARG A 100 18.13 8.17 4.54
C ARG A 100 18.92 8.29 5.85
N LEU A 101 18.85 7.30 6.73
CA LEU A 101 19.54 7.33 8.02
C LEU A 101 21.06 7.30 7.86
N MET A 102 21.58 6.47 6.94
CA MET A 102 23.00 6.41 6.61
C MET A 102 23.54 7.73 6.05
N LYS A 103 22.71 8.50 5.36
CA LYS A 103 23.10 9.81 4.78
C LYS A 103 23.05 10.97 5.79
N ASN A 104 22.12 10.92 6.76
CA ASN A 104 21.77 12.10 7.56
C ASN A 104 21.92 11.90 9.09
N SER A 105 22.57 10.83 9.54
CA SER A 105 22.73 10.52 10.97
C SER A 105 24.19 10.22 11.33
N GLY A 106 24.48 10.18 12.64
CA GLY A 106 25.80 9.82 13.14
C GLY A 106 26.15 8.33 12.94
N VAL A 107 27.43 8.01 13.12
CA VAL A 107 28.01 6.66 12.92
C VAL A 107 27.24 5.57 13.66
N ASP A 108 26.85 5.84 14.91
CA ASP A 108 26.12 4.91 15.77
C ASP A 108 24.75 4.53 15.16
N VAL A 109 23.97 5.50 14.69
CA VAL A 109 22.72 5.22 13.97
C VAL A 109 22.98 4.45 12.67
N GLY A 110 24.10 4.73 12.00
CA GLY A 110 24.56 3.98 10.84
C GLY A 110 24.78 2.50 11.15
N LEU A 111 25.45 2.17 12.26
CA LEU A 111 25.68 0.78 12.70
C LEU A 111 24.37 0.02 12.92
N TYR A 112 23.43 0.60 13.68
CA TYR A 112 22.11 0.01 13.90
C TYR A 112 21.33 -0.15 12.59
N THR A 113 21.52 0.77 11.65
CA THR A 113 20.88 0.68 10.33
C THR A 113 21.44 -0.49 9.53
N THR A 114 22.76 -0.72 9.57
CA THR A 114 23.41 -1.87 8.93
C THR A 114 22.99 -3.18 9.60
N GLU A 115 22.95 -3.23 10.94
CA GLU A 115 22.46 -4.40 11.68
C GLU A 115 21.02 -4.74 11.30
N SER A 116 20.13 -3.75 11.18
CA SER A 116 18.75 -3.94 10.73
C SER A 116 18.65 -4.49 9.30
N ILE A 117 19.55 -4.09 8.40
CA ILE A 117 19.61 -4.63 7.03
C ILE A 117 20.07 -6.10 7.09
N GLU A 118 21.18 -6.38 7.76
CA GLU A 118 21.75 -7.73 7.88
C GLU A 118 20.75 -8.70 8.52
N ARG A 119 19.95 -8.22 9.47
CA ARG A 119 18.92 -9.04 10.10
C ARG A 119 17.85 -9.50 9.11
N VAL A 120 17.38 -8.58 8.25
CA VAL A 120 16.41 -8.91 7.21
C VAL A 120 17.03 -9.81 6.14
N GLU A 121 18.30 -9.61 5.78
CA GLU A 121 19.03 -10.51 4.86
C GLU A 121 19.10 -11.94 5.41
N LYS A 122 19.47 -12.12 6.68
CA LYS A 122 19.49 -13.44 7.34
C LYS A 122 18.10 -14.08 7.45
N SER A 123 17.06 -13.27 7.62
CA SER A 123 15.68 -13.77 7.57
C SER A 123 15.33 -14.30 6.17
N PHE A 124 15.80 -13.61 5.14
CA PHE A 124 15.57 -13.97 3.75
C PHE A 124 16.33 -15.24 3.33
N GLU A 125 17.56 -15.44 3.81
CA GLU A 125 18.31 -16.70 3.58
C GLU A 125 17.51 -17.93 4.01
N LYS A 126 16.77 -17.84 5.12
CA LYS A 126 15.88 -18.92 5.58
C LYS A 126 14.70 -19.14 4.63
N GLU A 127 14.14 -18.06 4.09
CA GLU A 127 13.05 -18.15 3.11
C GLU A 127 13.53 -18.75 1.78
N GLU A 128 14.77 -18.44 1.37
CA GLU A 128 15.42 -19.08 0.23
C GLU A 128 15.62 -20.59 0.46
N GLU A 129 16.13 -21.01 1.62
CA GLU A 129 16.29 -22.43 1.94
C GLU A 129 14.96 -23.19 1.86
N ILE A 130 13.86 -22.57 2.32
CA ILE A 130 12.53 -23.14 2.19
C ILE A 130 12.15 -23.23 0.70
N LEU A 131 12.32 -22.14 -0.06
CA LEU A 131 11.99 -22.11 -1.49
C LEU A 131 12.72 -23.19 -2.31
N LEU A 132 13.99 -23.46 -1.98
CA LEU A 132 14.81 -24.48 -2.63
C LEU A 132 14.34 -25.91 -2.33
N ASN A 133 13.77 -26.14 -1.15
CA ASN A 133 13.37 -27.45 -0.66
C ASN A 133 11.87 -27.75 -0.82
N ILE A 134 11.08 -26.86 -1.42
CA ILE A 134 9.67 -27.11 -1.70
C ILE A 134 9.54 -28.21 -2.76
N GLU A 135 8.92 -29.32 -2.35
CA GLU A 135 8.55 -30.45 -3.22
C GLU A 135 7.08 -30.35 -3.70
N ASN A 136 6.18 -29.79 -2.89
CA ASN A 136 4.78 -29.50 -3.24
C ASN A 136 4.36 -28.17 -2.60
N LEU A 137 3.72 -27.30 -3.37
CA LEU A 137 3.25 -26.00 -2.90
C LEU A 137 1.83 -26.10 -2.31
N ASP A 138 1.68 -25.66 -1.06
CA ASP A 138 0.43 -25.38 -0.38
C ASP A 138 0.16 -23.85 -0.30
N ASP A 139 -0.97 -23.42 0.28
CA ASP A 139 -1.31 -21.99 0.43
C ASP A 139 -0.21 -21.17 1.15
N LYS A 140 0.59 -21.78 2.04
CA LYS A 140 1.72 -21.10 2.73
C LYS A 140 2.86 -20.79 1.79
N SER A 141 2.96 -21.54 0.70
CA SER A 141 3.99 -21.36 -0.30
C SER A 141 3.74 -20.10 -1.14
N GLU A 142 2.50 -19.61 -1.24
CA GLU A 142 2.22 -18.35 -1.95
C GLU A 142 2.73 -17.12 -1.20
N GLU A 143 2.50 -17.06 0.13
CA GLU A 143 3.00 -15.98 0.97
C GLU A 143 4.54 -15.92 0.97
N LEU A 144 5.19 -17.07 0.81
CA LEU A 144 6.64 -17.15 0.64
C LEU A 144 7.07 -16.50 -0.68
N TYR A 145 6.38 -16.77 -1.79
CA TYR A 145 6.73 -16.17 -3.08
C TYR A 145 6.50 -14.67 -3.12
N GLU A 146 5.41 -14.18 -2.51
CA GLU A 146 5.19 -12.74 -2.43
C GLU A 146 6.29 -12.06 -1.61
N ARG A 147 6.70 -12.65 -0.48
CA ARG A 147 7.81 -12.14 0.33
C ARG A 147 9.13 -12.14 -0.44
N VAL A 148 9.43 -13.24 -1.13
CA VAL A 148 10.65 -13.33 -1.96
C VAL A 148 10.64 -12.30 -3.07
N TRP A 149 9.49 -12.11 -3.70
CA TRP A 149 9.33 -11.09 -4.74
C TRP A 149 9.53 -9.67 -4.19
N ASP A 150 8.90 -9.33 -3.07
CA ASP A 150 9.04 -8.02 -2.43
C ASP A 150 10.50 -7.75 -2.02
N TYR A 151 11.20 -8.77 -1.53
CA TYR A 151 12.63 -8.65 -1.24
C TYR A 151 13.48 -8.34 -2.49
N LEU A 152 13.18 -8.97 -3.63
CA LEU A 152 13.87 -8.72 -4.90
C LEU A 152 13.58 -7.32 -5.46
N GLU A 153 12.37 -6.80 -5.27
CA GLU A 153 12.01 -5.45 -5.73
C GLU A 153 12.51 -4.35 -4.77
N ALA A 154 12.79 -4.68 -3.51
CA ALA A 154 13.27 -3.75 -2.49
C ALA A 154 14.73 -3.26 -2.62
N ASP A 155 15.43 -3.61 -3.70
CA ASP A 155 16.86 -3.30 -3.94
C ASP A 155 17.85 -3.93 -2.95
N PHE A 156 17.47 -4.97 -2.20
CA PHE A 156 18.46 -5.74 -1.42
C PHE A 156 19.45 -6.49 -2.31
N VAL A 157 18.97 -6.99 -3.46
CA VAL A 157 19.74 -7.81 -4.38
C VAL A 157 19.86 -7.12 -5.73
N SER A 158 21.06 -7.16 -6.33
CA SER A 158 21.33 -6.55 -7.64
C SER A 158 22.14 -7.46 -8.56
N GLY A 159 22.12 -7.15 -9.86
CA GLY A 159 22.89 -7.87 -10.89
C GLY A 159 22.51 -9.34 -11.03
N LYS A 160 23.53 -10.21 -11.17
CA LYS A 160 23.38 -11.65 -11.44
C LYS A 160 22.58 -12.39 -10.37
N LEU A 161 22.68 -11.96 -9.11
CA LEU A 161 21.98 -12.62 -8.01
C LEU A 161 20.46 -12.36 -8.10
N LYS A 162 20.05 -11.16 -8.53
CA LYS A 162 18.65 -10.83 -8.78
C LYS A 162 18.08 -11.64 -9.95
N GLU A 163 18.89 -11.87 -10.98
CA GLU A 163 18.51 -12.74 -12.10
C GLU A 163 18.35 -14.19 -11.65
N TYR A 164 19.30 -14.73 -10.88
CA TYR A 164 19.24 -16.08 -10.32
C TYR A 164 17.93 -16.33 -9.56
N TYR A 165 17.56 -15.45 -8.63
CA TYR A 165 16.31 -15.60 -7.89
C TYR A 165 15.06 -15.48 -8.75
N ARG A 166 15.08 -14.64 -9.80
CA ARG A 166 13.98 -14.59 -10.77
C ARG A 166 13.82 -15.91 -11.51
N PHE A 167 14.93 -16.52 -11.93
CA PHE A 167 14.88 -17.86 -12.55
C PHE A 167 14.39 -18.92 -11.58
N LEU A 168 14.88 -18.90 -10.34
CA LEU A 168 14.43 -19.83 -9.29
C LEU A 168 12.93 -19.70 -9.05
N LEU A 169 12.40 -18.49 -8.90
CA LEU A 169 10.96 -18.25 -8.77
C LEU A 169 10.20 -18.81 -9.97
N LEU A 170 10.61 -18.52 -11.21
CA LEU A 170 9.93 -19.05 -12.40
C LEU A 170 9.93 -20.57 -12.48
N ASP A 171 11.04 -21.20 -12.08
CA ASP A 171 11.15 -22.65 -12.10
C ASP A 171 10.20 -23.28 -11.08
N ARG A 172 10.18 -22.73 -9.87
CA ARG A 172 9.33 -23.21 -8.79
C ARG A 172 7.84 -22.90 -9.03
N LEU A 173 7.51 -21.80 -9.72
CA LEU A 173 6.14 -21.50 -10.14
C LEU A 173 5.53 -22.60 -11.01
N LYS A 174 6.32 -23.40 -11.72
CA LYS A 174 5.80 -24.54 -12.52
C LYS A 174 5.14 -25.62 -11.68
N LEU A 175 5.45 -25.68 -10.39
CA LEU A 175 4.85 -26.61 -9.43
C LEU A 175 3.46 -26.14 -8.99
N LEU A 176 3.07 -24.90 -9.26
CA LEU A 176 1.72 -24.40 -9.02
C LEU A 176 0.75 -24.88 -10.12
N GLY A 177 -0.49 -25.10 -9.73
CA GLY A 177 -1.59 -25.21 -10.69
C GLY A 177 -1.67 -23.94 -11.54
N LYS A 178 -2.04 -24.07 -12.82
CA LYS A 178 -2.24 -22.92 -13.74
C LYS A 178 -3.53 -22.17 -13.43
N ASP A 179 -3.66 -21.68 -12.22
CA ASP A 179 -4.77 -20.89 -11.74
C ASP A 179 -4.51 -19.39 -11.95
N GLU A 180 -5.41 -18.56 -11.45
CA GLU A 180 -5.28 -17.10 -11.60
C GLU A 180 -4.01 -16.53 -10.96
N ARG A 181 -3.57 -17.13 -9.84
CA ARG A 181 -2.45 -16.68 -9.03
C ARG A 181 -1.13 -16.97 -9.73
N TYR A 182 -1.00 -18.16 -10.32
CA TYR A 182 0.13 -18.54 -11.16
C TYR A 182 0.41 -17.49 -12.24
N PHE A 183 -0.61 -17.09 -13.01
CA PHE A 183 -0.43 -16.12 -14.10
C PHE A 183 -0.03 -14.73 -13.61
N ILE A 184 -0.55 -14.30 -12.47
CA ILE A 184 -0.17 -13.00 -11.88
C ILE A 184 1.27 -13.04 -11.40
N MET A 185 1.67 -14.09 -10.69
CA MET A 185 3.02 -14.20 -10.16
C MET A 185 4.04 -14.34 -11.30
N LYS A 186 3.73 -15.16 -12.31
CA LYS A 186 4.55 -15.27 -13.51
C LYS A 186 4.67 -13.94 -14.25
N TYR A 187 3.58 -13.16 -14.36
CA TYR A 187 3.64 -11.81 -14.91
C TYR A 187 4.52 -10.87 -14.08
N ARG A 188 4.45 -10.92 -12.75
CA ARG A 188 5.30 -10.07 -11.88
C ARG A 188 6.77 -10.32 -12.17
N VAL A 189 7.17 -11.59 -12.32
CA VAL A 189 8.55 -11.98 -12.58
C VAL A 189 9.01 -11.71 -14.02
N GLU A 190 8.24 -12.14 -15.03
CA GLU A 190 8.63 -12.00 -16.45
C GLU A 190 8.36 -10.59 -17.03
N ARG A 191 7.44 -9.83 -16.42
CA ARG A 191 6.92 -8.54 -16.90
C ARG A 191 6.32 -8.59 -18.32
N ASN A 192 5.94 -9.79 -18.78
CA ASN A 192 5.35 -10.05 -20.10
C ASN A 192 3.80 -10.05 -20.06
N LEU A 193 3.17 -9.11 -20.77
CA LEU A 193 1.71 -8.98 -20.83
C LEU A 193 1.01 -10.20 -21.44
N GLU A 194 1.69 -10.96 -22.29
CA GLU A 194 1.11 -12.16 -22.91
C GLU A 194 0.69 -13.21 -21.87
N VAL A 195 1.42 -13.30 -20.76
CA VAL A 195 1.11 -14.19 -19.63
C VAL A 195 -0.25 -13.86 -19.03
N LEU A 196 -0.54 -12.57 -18.85
CA LEU A 196 -1.84 -12.12 -18.35
C LEU A 196 -2.96 -12.41 -19.36
N TRP A 197 -2.68 -12.24 -20.66
CA TRP A 197 -3.64 -12.59 -21.70
C TRP A 197 -3.94 -14.09 -21.76
N GLU A 198 -2.92 -14.93 -21.66
CA GLU A 198 -3.06 -16.39 -21.58
C GLU A 198 -3.89 -16.78 -20.35
N GLY A 199 -3.52 -16.24 -19.19
CA GLY A 199 -4.23 -16.51 -17.94
C GLY A 199 -5.69 -16.06 -17.98
N LEU A 200 -5.97 -14.90 -18.57
CA LEU A 200 -7.33 -14.40 -18.71
C LEU A 200 -8.18 -15.30 -19.62
N LYS A 201 -7.60 -15.83 -20.71
CA LYS A 201 -8.28 -16.75 -21.61
C LYS A 201 -8.59 -18.08 -20.94
N GLN A 202 -7.67 -18.60 -20.13
CA GLN A 202 -7.82 -19.90 -19.45
C GLN A 202 -8.75 -19.82 -18.24
N THR A 203 -8.56 -18.84 -17.36
CA THR A 203 -9.24 -18.77 -16.07
C THR A 203 -10.48 -17.87 -16.06
N ARG A 204 -10.56 -16.91 -17.00
CA ARG A 204 -11.55 -15.82 -17.00
C ARG A 204 -11.60 -15.02 -15.69
N SER A 205 -10.50 -14.99 -14.95
CA SER A 205 -10.41 -14.33 -13.64
C SER A 205 -10.61 -12.81 -13.73
N PRO A 206 -11.49 -12.22 -12.89
CA PRO A 206 -11.61 -10.77 -12.74
C PRO A 206 -10.32 -10.11 -12.24
N LEU A 207 -9.49 -10.85 -11.50
CA LEU A 207 -8.27 -10.32 -10.90
C LEU A 207 -7.16 -10.14 -11.95
N ILE A 208 -7.03 -11.11 -12.86
CA ILE A 208 -6.16 -10.98 -14.04
C ILE A 208 -6.64 -9.83 -14.93
N TYR A 209 -7.94 -9.71 -15.16
CA TYR A 209 -8.50 -8.61 -15.95
C TYR A 209 -8.12 -7.24 -15.38
N ARG A 210 -8.32 -7.02 -14.08
CA ARG A 210 -7.97 -5.75 -13.41
C ARG A 210 -6.48 -5.44 -13.55
N THR A 211 -5.64 -6.44 -13.34
CA THR A 211 -4.18 -6.33 -13.47
C THR A 211 -3.78 -5.95 -14.89
N LEU A 212 -4.32 -6.65 -15.90
CA LEU A 212 -4.05 -6.39 -17.31
C LEU A 212 -4.54 -5.00 -17.74
N LEU A 213 -5.74 -4.60 -17.34
CA LEU A 213 -6.29 -3.27 -17.62
C LEU A 213 -5.38 -2.17 -17.07
N PHE A 214 -4.95 -2.29 -15.81
CA PHE A 214 -4.07 -1.32 -15.18
C PHE A 214 -2.73 -1.20 -15.92
N GLU A 215 -2.13 -2.33 -16.28
CA GLU A 215 -0.84 -2.35 -16.99
C GLU A 215 -0.93 -1.81 -18.42
N LEU A 216 -2.00 -2.11 -19.14
CA LEU A 216 -2.24 -1.53 -20.47
C LEU A 216 -2.44 -0.02 -20.41
N LEU A 217 -3.15 0.49 -19.39
CA LEU A 217 -3.30 1.93 -19.16
C LEU A 217 -1.96 2.59 -18.83
N LYS A 218 -1.18 1.99 -17.93
CA LYS A 218 0.15 2.48 -17.54
C LYS A 218 1.10 2.59 -18.74
N ARG A 219 1.05 1.60 -19.64
CA ARG A 219 1.86 1.57 -20.88
C ARG A 219 1.24 2.35 -22.05
N ARG A 220 0.05 2.93 -21.87
CA ARG A 220 -0.74 3.62 -22.91
C ARG A 220 -0.97 2.77 -24.17
N ASN A 221 -1.11 1.45 -24.00
CA ASN A 221 -1.33 0.50 -25.11
C ASN A 221 -2.82 0.42 -25.45
N TYR A 222 -3.32 1.45 -26.12
CA TYR A 222 -4.73 1.57 -26.48
C TYR A 222 -5.26 0.48 -27.44
N PRO A 223 -4.49 -0.04 -28.41
CA PRO A 223 -4.93 -1.15 -29.25
C PRO A 223 -5.34 -2.40 -28.47
N GLU A 224 -4.48 -2.88 -27.57
CA GLU A 224 -4.77 -4.04 -26.72
C GLU A 224 -5.91 -3.75 -25.73
N LEU A 225 -6.03 -2.51 -25.25
CA LEU A 225 -7.13 -2.12 -24.36
C LEU A 225 -8.50 -2.21 -25.05
N ARG A 226 -8.57 -1.91 -26.36
CA ARG A 226 -9.78 -2.14 -27.16
C ARG A 226 -10.07 -3.63 -27.29
N GLN A 227 -9.05 -4.47 -27.53
CA GLN A 227 -9.22 -5.92 -27.60
C GLN A 227 -9.75 -6.48 -26.27
N LEU A 228 -9.26 -5.95 -25.14
CA LEU A 228 -9.69 -6.37 -23.80
C LEU A 228 -11.17 -6.08 -23.57
N LYS A 229 -11.63 -4.88 -23.99
CA LYS A 229 -13.05 -4.53 -23.94
C LYS A 229 -13.90 -5.46 -24.80
N LEU A 230 -13.45 -5.77 -26.02
CA LEU A 230 -14.16 -6.65 -26.94
C LEU A 230 -14.24 -8.10 -26.45
N PHE A 231 -13.22 -8.59 -25.76
CA PHE A 231 -13.17 -9.94 -25.20
C PHE A 231 -14.35 -10.23 -24.26
N PHE A 232 -14.70 -9.26 -23.40
CA PHE A 232 -15.84 -9.40 -22.48
C PHE A 232 -17.19 -9.17 -23.17
N SER A 233 -17.28 -8.21 -24.10
CA SER A 233 -18.52 -7.96 -24.84
C SER A 233 -18.95 -9.13 -25.74
N LYS A 234 -18.01 -9.93 -26.26
CA LYS A 234 -18.34 -11.17 -27.00
C LYS A 234 -18.84 -12.28 -26.06
N SER A 235 -18.25 -12.42 -24.87
CA SER A 235 -18.63 -13.46 -23.91
C SER A 235 -20.06 -13.34 -23.38
N GLU A 236 -20.65 -12.14 -23.39
CA GLU A 236 -22.06 -11.90 -23.03
C GLU A 236 -23.01 -12.30 -24.17
N LYS A 237 -22.68 -11.98 -25.43
CA LYS A 237 -23.50 -12.34 -26.60
C LYS A 237 -23.59 -13.85 -26.84
N ASP A 238 -22.53 -14.59 -26.51
CA ASP A 238 -22.52 -16.06 -26.63
C ASP A 238 -23.32 -16.74 -25.50
N LYS A 239 -23.57 -16.06 -24.37
CA LYS A 239 -24.46 -16.55 -23.31
C LYS A 239 -25.93 -16.29 -23.63
N ASP A 240 -26.26 -15.15 -24.24
CA ASP A 240 -27.64 -14.78 -24.58
C ASP A 240 -28.19 -15.53 -25.80
N SER A 241 -27.32 -16.03 -26.68
CA SER A 241 -27.71 -16.85 -27.84
C SER A 241 -27.94 -18.33 -27.50
N GLY A 242 -27.50 -18.80 -26.32
CA GLY A 242 -27.69 -20.18 -25.85
C GLY A 242 -29.04 -20.44 -25.17
N THR A 243 -29.84 -19.41 -24.90
CA THR A 243 -31.12 -19.52 -24.17
C THR A 243 -32.36 -19.47 -25.06
N SER A 244 -32.19 -19.45 -26.39
CA SER A 244 -33.30 -19.35 -27.36
C SER A 244 -33.50 -20.62 -28.20
N GLN A 245 -33.20 -21.79 -27.64
CA GLN A 245 -33.66 -23.09 -28.17
C GLN A 245 -33.95 -24.04 -27.00
N SER A 246 -35.13 -23.87 -26.39
CA SER A 246 -35.80 -24.84 -25.52
C SER A 246 -37.28 -24.85 -25.89
#